data_AF-A0A329RBW5-F1
#
_entry.id   AF-A0A329RBW5-F1
#
_cell.length_a   1.000
_cell.length_b   1.000
_cell.length_c   1.000
_cell.angle_alpha   90.00
_cell.angle_beta   90.00
_cell.angle_gamma   90.00
#
_symmetry.space_group_name_H-M   'P 1'
#
loop_
_entity.id
_entity.type
_entity.pdbx_description
1 polymer ?
#
loop_
_entity_poly.entity_id
_entity_poly.type
_entity_poly.pdbx_seq_one_letter_code
_entity_poly.pdbx_strand_id
1 'polypeptide(L)'
;MREALHTNAFRLKAADEAIAAGVTSALAQESDCHRTTLYRWKKRRDEIASATSSSTVLKSGRRGPKVRFPDLEQRLLDWVEDMRRNKVRAVTSRLLMMSIKLEPRFLDSRTEAAAVEYLRRFRLRNRLSIRRITHKGRRKRSEVQVVADEFGNSMRYKLETGSVLAGYDKYEHLYNMNQTSIYVDMNPKTTITFRGDRDVDVVQ
;
A
#
# COMPACT_ATOMS: atom_id res chain seq x y z
N MET A 1 -2.19 14.25 -33.37
CA MET A 1 -2.09 12.90 -32.77
C MET A 1 -0.77 12.82 -32.01
N ARG A 2 -0.72 12.23 -30.81
CA ARG A 2 0.56 11.99 -30.13
C ARG A 2 1.24 10.80 -30.81
N GLU A 3 2.45 11.00 -31.33
CA GLU A 3 3.29 9.98 -31.98
C GLU A 3 3.44 8.71 -31.12
N ALA A 4 3.54 7.57 -31.79
CA ALA A 4 3.72 6.27 -31.15
C ALA A 4 4.98 6.27 -30.26
N LEU A 5 4.80 5.96 -28.98
CA LEU A 5 5.93 5.84 -28.06
C LEU A 5 6.68 4.54 -28.37
N HIS A 6 7.82 4.63 -29.06
CA HIS A 6 8.68 3.46 -29.30
C HIS A 6 9.13 2.83 -27.97
N THR A 7 9.11 1.49 -27.92
CA THR A 7 9.62 0.71 -26.78
C THR A 7 11.15 0.76 -26.73
N ASN A 8 11.74 0.51 -25.55
CA ASN A 8 13.19 0.48 -25.39
C ASN A 8 13.82 -0.63 -26.23
N ALA A 9 13.15 -1.76 -26.43
CA ALA A 9 13.59 -2.82 -27.35
C ALA A 9 13.77 -2.31 -28.78
N PHE A 10 12.78 -1.58 -29.29
CA PHE A 10 12.85 -0.96 -30.62
C PHE A 10 13.98 0.07 -30.71
N ARG A 11 14.08 0.95 -29.69
CA ARG A 11 15.16 1.96 -29.63
C ARG A 11 16.54 1.34 -29.59
N LEU A 12 16.69 0.18 -28.92
CA LEU A 12 17.96 -0.53 -28.83
C LEU A 12 18.37 -1.09 -30.19
N LYS A 13 17.44 -1.75 -30.90
CA LYS A 13 17.67 -2.26 -32.26
C LYS A 13 18.10 -1.16 -33.21
N ALA A 14 17.36 -0.04 -33.25
CA ALA A 14 17.69 1.11 -34.08
C ALA A 14 19.03 1.76 -33.69
N ALA A 15 19.38 1.77 -32.40
CA ALA A 15 20.66 2.28 -31.92
C ALA A 15 21.84 1.37 -32.34
N ASP A 16 21.67 0.05 -32.28
CA ASP A 16 22.70 -0.92 -32.69
C ASP A 16 22.91 -0.87 -34.22
N GLU A 17 21.84 -0.74 -35.02
CA GLU A 17 21.92 -0.51 -36.46
C GLU A 17 22.63 0.81 -36.81
N ALA A 18 22.36 1.88 -36.04
CA ALA A 18 23.03 3.18 -36.20
C ALA A 18 24.49 3.18 -35.73
N ILE A 19 24.89 2.22 -34.88
CA ILE A 19 26.29 1.99 -34.53
C ILE A 19 27.00 1.28 -35.68
N ALA A 20 26.37 0.26 -36.27
CA ALA A 20 26.95 -0.54 -37.36
C ALA A 20 27.05 0.22 -38.69
N ALA A 21 25.96 0.87 -39.13
CA ALA A 21 25.86 1.52 -40.46
C ALA A 21 26.04 3.04 -40.43
N GLY A 22 26.11 3.64 -39.23
CA GLY A 22 26.10 5.10 -39.07
C GLY A 22 24.69 5.70 -39.12
N VAL A 23 24.57 6.99 -38.78
CA VAL A 23 23.26 7.68 -38.71
C VAL A 23 22.92 8.32 -40.05
N THR A 24 22.16 7.59 -40.87
CA THR A 24 21.70 7.99 -42.21
C THR A 24 20.24 8.45 -42.21
N SER A 25 19.83 9.17 -43.27
CA SER A 25 18.43 9.58 -43.49
C SER A 25 17.52 8.39 -43.78
N ALA A 26 18.01 7.40 -44.53
CA ALA A 26 17.28 6.18 -44.84
C ALA A 26 16.94 5.38 -43.57
N LEU A 27 17.91 5.18 -42.67
CA LEU A 27 17.70 4.47 -41.41
C LEU A 27 16.73 5.21 -40.47
N ALA A 28 16.78 6.54 -40.47
CA ALA A 28 15.84 7.36 -39.72
C ALA A 28 14.39 7.21 -40.24
N GLN A 29 14.22 7.16 -41.57
CA GLN A 29 12.93 6.95 -42.22
C GLN A 29 12.39 5.54 -41.99
N GLU A 30 13.24 4.51 -42.07
CA GLU A 30 12.87 3.12 -41.74
C GLU A 30 12.47 2.95 -40.27
N SER A 31 13.14 3.67 -39.37
CA SER A 31 12.84 3.68 -37.94
C SER A 31 11.68 4.59 -37.53
N ASP A 32 11.00 5.23 -38.49
CA ASP A 32 9.93 6.21 -38.29
C ASP A 32 10.29 7.29 -37.24
N CYS A 33 11.51 7.83 -37.33
CA CYS A 33 12.01 8.82 -36.37
C CYS A 33 12.89 9.88 -37.02
N HIS A 34 12.98 11.05 -36.40
CA HIS A 34 13.89 12.10 -36.89
C HIS A 34 15.36 11.70 -36.66
N ARG A 35 16.25 12.07 -37.60
CA ARG A 35 17.70 11.75 -37.54
C ARG A 35 18.35 12.14 -36.21
N THR A 36 17.97 13.28 -35.63
CA THR A 36 18.49 13.73 -34.32
C THR A 36 18.05 12.83 -33.17
N THR A 37 16.88 12.21 -33.26
CA THR A 37 16.39 11.22 -32.30
C THR A 37 17.23 9.96 -32.34
N LEU A 38 17.57 9.47 -33.55
CA LEU A 38 18.44 8.32 -33.73
C LEU A 38 19.85 8.56 -33.18
N TYR A 39 20.42 9.75 -33.41
CA TYR A 39 21.68 10.17 -32.77
C TYR A 39 21.60 10.16 -31.24
N ARG A 40 20.50 10.62 -30.65
CA ARG A 40 20.28 10.62 -29.19
C ARG A 40 20.16 9.20 -28.64
N TRP A 41 19.52 8.28 -29.37
CA TRP A 41 19.44 6.87 -28.97
C TRP A 41 20.82 6.21 -29.04
N LYS A 42 21.57 6.40 -30.12
CA LYS A 42 22.97 5.95 -30.25
C LYS A 42 23.84 6.41 -29.08
N LYS A 43 23.75 7.69 -28.70
CA LYS A 43 24.51 8.23 -27.55
C LYS A 43 24.10 7.64 -26.19
N ARG A 44 22.85 7.18 -26.06
CA ARG A 44 22.29 6.65 -24.80
C ARG A 44 22.06 5.14 -24.87
N ARG A 45 22.77 4.44 -25.75
CA ARG A 45 22.58 3.01 -26.03
C ARG A 45 22.71 2.16 -24.77
N ASP A 46 23.71 2.40 -23.94
CA ASP A 46 23.91 1.64 -22.69
C ASP A 46 22.79 1.89 -21.67
N GLU A 47 22.27 3.12 -21.60
CA GLU A 47 21.10 3.42 -20.77
C GLU A 47 19.85 2.70 -21.29
N ILE A 48 19.66 2.61 -22.61
CA ILE A 48 18.54 1.88 -23.24
C ILE A 48 18.68 0.37 -22.96
N ALA A 49 19.88 -0.19 -23.08
CA ALA A 49 20.16 -1.60 -22.83
C ALA A 49 19.92 -2.00 -21.36
N SER A 50 20.23 -1.09 -20.42
CA SER A 50 19.97 -1.32 -18.99
C SER A 50 18.50 -1.19 -18.59
N ALA A 51 17.64 -0.65 -19.46
CA ALA A 51 16.23 -0.41 -19.17
C ALA A 51 15.35 -1.61 -19.54
N THR A 52 14.16 -1.68 -18.96
CA THR A 52 13.18 -2.72 -19.29
C THR A 52 12.77 -2.63 -20.76
N SER A 53 12.92 -3.73 -21.50
CA SER A 53 12.71 -3.82 -22.95
C SER A 53 11.29 -3.41 -23.41
N SER A 54 10.28 -3.81 -22.64
CA SER A 54 8.86 -3.51 -22.90
C SER A 54 8.45 -2.07 -22.54
N SER A 55 9.29 -1.35 -21.78
CA SER A 55 8.97 0.01 -21.36
C SER A 55 9.24 1.00 -22.49
N THR A 56 8.43 2.06 -22.56
CA THR A 56 8.68 3.21 -23.44
C THR A 56 9.57 4.27 -22.78
N VAL A 57 9.97 4.04 -21.52
CA VAL A 57 10.70 4.98 -20.67
C VAL A 57 12.00 4.33 -20.18
N LEU A 58 13.08 5.10 -20.16
CA LEU A 58 14.42 4.64 -19.74
C LEU A 58 14.55 4.41 -18.23
N LYS A 59 13.82 5.18 -17.43
CA LYS A 59 13.76 5.02 -15.97
C LYS A 59 12.32 5.10 -15.52
N SER A 60 11.84 4.09 -14.81
CA SER A 60 10.58 4.18 -14.09
C SER A 60 10.66 5.35 -13.09
N GLY A 61 9.61 6.18 -13.01
CA GLY A 61 9.54 7.28 -12.04
C GLY A 61 10.11 8.64 -12.47
N ARG A 62 10.76 8.79 -13.64
CA ARG A 62 11.16 10.14 -14.15
C ARG A 62 9.99 10.98 -14.69
N ARG A 63 8.82 10.38 -14.90
CA ARG A 63 7.59 11.11 -15.25
C ARG A 63 6.83 11.44 -13.98
N GLY A 64 6.86 12.71 -13.60
CA GLY A 64 6.07 13.27 -12.51
C GLY A 64 6.68 14.55 -11.96
N PRO A 65 5.89 15.42 -11.31
CA PRO A 65 6.43 16.54 -10.57
C PRO A 65 7.45 16.04 -9.53
N LYS A 66 8.62 16.68 -9.47
CA LYS A 66 9.60 16.40 -8.43
C LYS A 66 8.97 16.61 -7.04
N VAL A 67 9.48 15.87 -6.06
CA VAL A 67 9.11 16.04 -4.66
C VAL A 67 9.50 17.44 -4.22
N ARG A 68 8.53 18.24 -3.77
CA ARG A 68 8.81 19.61 -3.28
C ARG A 68 9.40 19.60 -1.87
N PHE A 69 9.02 18.63 -1.04
CA PHE A 69 9.43 18.51 0.36
C PHE A 69 9.97 17.10 0.64
N PRO A 70 11.19 16.78 0.18
CA PRO A 70 11.77 15.45 0.35
C PRO A 70 11.95 15.09 1.83
N ASP A 71 12.39 16.04 2.67
CA ASP A 71 12.63 15.79 4.10
C ASP A 71 11.34 15.48 4.86
N LEU A 72 10.27 16.23 4.56
CA LEU A 72 8.93 15.97 5.12
C LEU A 72 8.44 14.59 4.71
N GLU A 73 8.65 14.22 3.45
CA GLU A 73 8.23 12.92 2.94
C GLU A 73 8.96 11.77 3.60
N GLN A 74 10.27 11.91 3.82
CA GLN A 74 11.05 10.92 4.52
C GLN A 74 10.54 10.75 5.95
N ARG A 75 10.34 11.85 6.70
CA ARG A 75 9.79 11.81 8.05
C ARG A 75 8.42 11.14 8.12
N LEU A 76 7.54 11.42 7.15
CA LEU A 76 6.24 10.76 7.07
C LEU A 76 6.37 9.27 6.80
N LEU A 77 7.32 8.87 5.96
CA LEU A 77 7.54 7.47 5.64
C LEU A 77 8.08 6.71 6.85
N ASP A 78 9.09 7.27 7.53
CA ASP A 78 9.68 6.71 8.75
C ASP A 78 8.60 6.55 9.83
N TRP A 79 7.77 7.57 10.01
CA TRP A 79 6.65 7.52 10.96
C TRP A 79 5.61 6.45 10.59
N VAL A 80 5.27 6.28 9.30
CA VAL A 80 4.39 5.18 8.86
C VAL A 80 5.03 3.83 9.14
N GLU A 81 6.33 3.68 8.87
CA GLU A 81 7.05 2.43 9.15
C GLU A 81 7.00 2.09 10.64
N ASP A 82 7.29 3.05 11.52
CA ASP A 82 7.24 2.86 12.97
C ASP A 82 5.84 2.48 13.46
N MET A 83 4.79 3.16 12.98
CA MET A 83 3.41 2.80 13.34
C MET A 83 3.04 1.39 12.89
N ARG A 84 3.50 0.97 11.70
CA ARG A 84 3.23 -0.39 11.18
C ARG A 84 4.07 -1.45 11.89
N ARG A 85 5.33 -1.17 12.22
CA ARG A 85 6.23 -2.05 12.97
C ARG A 85 5.69 -2.32 14.38
N ASN A 86 5.29 -1.25 15.07
CA ASN A 86 4.75 -1.36 16.42
C ASN A 86 3.28 -1.81 16.43
N LYS A 87 2.63 -1.85 15.26
CA LYS A 87 1.19 -2.12 15.08
C LYS A 87 0.30 -1.18 15.88
N VAL A 88 0.82 -0.02 16.27
CA VAL A 88 0.15 0.96 17.13
C VAL A 88 -0.80 1.75 16.26
N ARG A 89 -2.10 1.48 16.42
CA ARG A 89 -3.20 2.21 15.74
C ARG A 89 -3.18 2.08 14.21
N ALA A 90 -4.34 2.30 13.62
CA ALA A 90 -4.46 2.35 12.17
C ALA A 90 -3.99 3.70 11.62
N VAL A 91 -3.00 3.67 10.72
CA VAL A 91 -2.62 4.84 9.91
C VAL A 91 -3.74 5.15 8.90
N THR A 92 -4.31 6.35 8.94
CA THR A 92 -5.38 6.78 8.02
C THR A 92 -4.95 8.00 7.20
N SER A 93 -5.63 8.24 6.07
CA SER A 93 -5.40 9.44 5.25
C SER A 93 -5.58 10.74 6.05
N ARG A 94 -6.51 10.75 7.01
CA ARG A 94 -6.76 11.91 7.88
C ARG A 94 -5.62 12.15 8.86
N LEU A 95 -5.02 11.08 9.38
CA LEU A 95 -3.89 11.19 10.29
C LEU A 95 -2.62 11.66 9.56
N LEU A 96 -2.41 11.16 8.33
CA LEU A 96 -1.39 11.72 7.44
C LEU A 96 -1.65 13.20 7.12
N MET A 97 -2.91 13.59 6.89
CA MET A 97 -3.27 14.99 6.69
C MET A 97 -2.91 15.85 7.91
N MET A 98 -3.26 15.40 9.12
CA MET A 98 -2.89 16.09 10.35
C MET A 98 -1.36 16.22 10.50
N SER A 99 -0.60 15.15 10.24
CA SER A 99 0.87 15.20 10.33
C SER A 99 1.50 16.20 9.36
N ILE A 100 0.92 16.38 8.16
CA ILE A 100 1.39 17.36 7.18
C ILE A 100 0.95 18.79 7.54
N LYS A 101 -0.24 18.97 8.11
CA LYS A 101 -0.72 20.26 8.58
C LYS A 101 0.15 20.83 9.72
N LEU A 102 0.98 20.02 10.36
CA LEU A 102 1.96 20.47 11.35
C LEU A 102 3.23 21.08 10.72
N GLU A 103 3.46 20.92 9.41
CA GLU A 103 4.60 21.51 8.72
C GLU A 103 4.24 22.92 8.18
N PRO A 104 4.73 24.01 8.77
CA PRO A 104 4.29 25.37 8.40
C PRO A 104 4.61 25.71 6.95
N ARG A 105 5.77 25.26 6.46
CA ARG A 105 6.22 25.44 5.06
C ARG A 105 5.31 24.77 4.04
N PHE A 106 4.57 23.74 4.47
CA PHE A 106 3.65 23.02 3.59
C PHE A 106 2.32 23.76 3.42
N LEU A 107 1.86 24.44 4.47
CA LEU A 107 0.57 25.13 4.49
C LEU A 107 0.60 26.48 3.78
N ASP A 108 1.75 27.16 3.84
CA ASP A 108 1.95 28.44 3.18
C ASP A 108 1.76 28.24 1.66
N SER A 109 0.63 28.72 1.12
CA SER A 109 0.14 28.58 -0.28
C SER A 109 -0.67 27.34 -0.68
N ARG A 110 -1.07 26.42 0.21
CA ARG A 110 -1.79 25.19 -0.19
C ARG A 110 -3.23 25.10 0.31
N THR A 111 -4.13 24.78 -0.62
CA THR A 111 -5.48 24.34 -0.29
C THR A 111 -5.47 22.91 0.25
N GLU A 112 -6.52 22.55 0.99
CA GLU A 112 -6.71 21.18 1.48
C GLU A 112 -6.74 20.15 0.34
N ALA A 113 -7.36 20.49 -0.80
CA ALA A 113 -7.36 19.64 -1.99
C ALA A 113 -5.93 19.36 -2.51
N ALA A 114 -5.05 20.37 -2.51
CA ALA A 114 -3.65 20.19 -2.87
C ALA A 114 -2.90 19.28 -1.88
N ALA A 115 -3.24 19.34 -0.60
CA ALA A 115 -2.70 18.44 0.42
C ALA A 115 -3.17 16.99 0.23
N VAL A 116 -4.44 16.78 -0.13
CA VAL A 116 -4.99 15.44 -0.42
C VAL A 116 -4.28 14.82 -1.63
N GLU A 117 -4.09 15.58 -2.70
CA GLU A 117 -3.37 15.11 -3.88
C GLU A 117 -1.88 14.87 -3.61
N TYR A 118 -1.25 15.68 -2.76
CA TYR A 118 0.10 15.42 -2.28
C TYR A 118 0.20 14.06 -1.56
N LEU A 119 -0.72 13.78 -0.63
CA LEU A 119 -0.79 12.50 0.09
C LEU A 119 -1.09 11.32 -0.84
N ARG A 120 -1.93 11.51 -1.85
CA ARG A 120 -2.17 10.50 -2.88
C ARG A 120 -0.85 10.15 -3.60
N ARG A 121 -0.09 11.16 -4.02
CA ARG A 121 1.21 10.97 -4.70
C ARG A 121 2.28 10.40 -3.79
N PHE A 122 2.33 10.82 -2.52
CA PHE A 122 3.17 10.23 -1.48
C PHE A 122 2.96 8.72 -1.39
N ARG A 123 1.70 8.29 -1.23
CA ARG A 123 1.37 6.85 -1.13
C ARG A 123 1.75 6.08 -2.39
N LEU A 124 1.47 6.64 -3.57
CA LEU A 124 1.81 5.99 -4.84
C LEU A 124 3.32 5.80 -5.01
N ARG A 125 4.13 6.81 -4.64
CA ARG A 125 5.59 6.75 -4.75
C ARG A 125 6.21 5.77 -3.76
N ASN A 126 5.69 5.72 -2.54
CA ASN A 126 6.19 4.83 -1.48
C ASN A 126 5.49 3.47 -1.44
N ARG A 127 4.74 3.10 -2.50
CA ARG A 127 4.02 1.82 -2.62
C ARG A 127 3.14 1.51 -1.41
N LEU A 128 2.52 2.53 -0.84
CA LEU A 128 1.55 2.40 0.23
C LEU A 128 0.15 2.14 -0.36
N SER A 129 -0.64 1.33 0.33
CA SER A 129 -2.01 0.98 -0.05
C SER A 129 -2.94 1.05 1.14
N ILE A 130 -4.19 1.47 0.90
CA ILE A 130 -5.24 1.37 1.91
C ILE A 130 -5.71 -0.09 1.92
N ARG A 131 -5.68 -0.74 3.07
CA ARG A 131 -6.05 -2.14 3.25
C ARG A 131 -7.02 -2.29 4.40
N ARG A 132 -7.88 -3.31 4.31
CA ARG A 132 -8.78 -3.70 5.41
C ARG A 132 -7.95 -4.37 6.51
N ILE A 133 -8.23 -4.01 7.76
CA ILE A 133 -7.61 -4.64 8.92
C ILE A 133 -8.17 -6.07 9.01
N THR A 134 -7.30 -7.07 9.01
CA THR A 134 -7.68 -8.50 9.01
C THR A 134 -7.74 -9.06 10.43
N HIS A 135 -6.85 -8.60 11.31
CA HIS A 135 -6.79 -9.02 12.70
C HIS A 135 -6.74 -7.82 13.66
N LYS A 136 -7.44 -7.96 14.79
CA LYS A 136 -7.36 -7.07 15.95
C LYS A 136 -7.07 -7.94 17.17
N GLY A 137 -5.82 -8.05 17.58
CA GLY A 137 -5.43 -8.73 18.83
C GLY A 137 -6.00 -10.15 19.05
N ARG A 138 -6.29 -10.91 17.98
CA ARG A 138 -6.89 -12.26 18.11
C ARG A 138 -5.80 -13.33 18.26
N ARG A 139 -5.95 -14.15 19.30
CA ARG A 139 -5.23 -15.43 19.46
C ARG A 139 -5.71 -16.46 18.42
N LYS A 140 -4.88 -17.44 18.08
CA LYS A 140 -5.26 -18.47 17.09
C LYS A 140 -6.38 -19.33 17.64
N ARG A 141 -7.27 -19.82 16.77
CA ARG A 141 -8.38 -20.71 17.18
C ARG A 141 -7.87 -21.93 17.94
N SER A 142 -6.75 -22.51 17.51
CA SER A 142 -6.10 -23.65 18.17
C SER A 142 -5.71 -23.35 19.62
N GLU A 143 -5.33 -22.11 19.94
CA GLU A 143 -4.92 -21.69 21.28
C GLU A 143 -6.12 -21.49 22.22
N VAL A 144 -7.30 -21.19 21.67
CA VAL A 144 -8.53 -20.92 22.45
C VAL A 144 -9.43 -22.15 22.54
N GLN A 145 -9.29 -23.10 21.62
CA GLN A 145 -10.15 -24.29 21.55
C GLN A 145 -10.03 -25.15 22.82
N VAL A 146 -8.81 -25.33 23.34
CA VAL A 146 -8.57 -26.11 24.57
C VAL A 146 -9.37 -25.55 25.74
N VAL A 147 -9.32 -24.23 25.95
CA VAL A 147 -10.05 -23.55 27.03
C VAL A 147 -11.56 -23.64 26.81
N ALA A 148 -12.02 -23.51 25.57
CA ALA A 148 -13.44 -23.63 25.24
C ALA A 148 -13.98 -25.04 25.48
N ASP A 149 -13.20 -26.07 25.14
CA ASP A 149 -13.56 -27.47 25.31
C ASP A 149 -13.59 -27.85 26.79
N GLU A 150 -12.59 -27.44 27.58
CA GLU A 150 -12.57 -27.63 29.04
C GLU A 150 -13.77 -26.97 29.73
N PHE A 151 -14.05 -25.71 29.39
CA PHE A 151 -15.21 -25.00 29.92
C PHE A 151 -16.53 -25.66 29.51
N GLY A 152 -16.67 -26.03 28.24
CA GLY A 152 -17.85 -26.71 27.72
C GLY A 152 -18.10 -28.07 28.38
N ASN A 153 -17.04 -28.83 28.62
CA ASN A 153 -17.11 -30.11 29.33
C ASN A 153 -17.51 -29.92 30.79
N SER A 154 -16.94 -28.93 31.48
CA SER A 154 -17.30 -28.60 32.87
C SER A 154 -18.77 -28.17 33.00
N MET A 155 -19.25 -27.33 32.09
CA MET A 155 -20.66 -26.89 32.07
C MET A 155 -21.62 -28.05 31.80
N ARG A 156 -21.32 -28.91 30.82
CA ARG A 156 -22.13 -30.11 30.54
C ARG A 156 -22.19 -31.05 31.74
N TYR A 157 -21.06 -31.35 32.37
CA TYR A 157 -21.01 -32.17 33.57
C TYR A 157 -21.87 -31.61 34.70
N LYS A 158 -21.82 -30.29 34.95
CA LYS A 158 -22.64 -29.63 35.97
C LYS A 158 -24.14 -29.62 35.66
N LEU A 159 -24.52 -29.52 34.38
CA LEU A 159 -25.92 -29.57 33.92
C LEU A 159 -26.51 -30.99 33.91
N GLU A 160 -25.67 -32.02 33.80
CA GLU A 160 -26.07 -33.43 33.78
C GLU A 160 -26.03 -34.09 35.16
N THR A 161 -25.07 -33.69 36.00
CA THR A 161 -24.79 -34.35 37.29
C THR A 161 -25.14 -33.47 38.49
N GLY A 162 -25.19 -32.14 38.33
CA GLY A 162 -25.47 -31.19 39.41
C GLY A 162 -26.96 -30.87 39.55
N SER A 163 -27.43 -30.73 40.79
CA SER A 163 -28.85 -30.48 41.11
C SER A 163 -29.38 -29.09 40.73
N VAL A 164 -28.58 -28.23 40.08
CA VAL A 164 -28.89 -26.81 39.87
C VAL A 164 -30.09 -26.59 38.94
N LEU A 165 -30.35 -27.52 38.03
CA LEU A 165 -31.52 -27.52 37.13
C LEU A 165 -32.31 -28.85 37.20
N ALA A 166 -32.11 -29.65 38.25
CA ALA A 166 -32.82 -30.91 38.40
C ALA A 166 -34.33 -30.63 38.62
N GLY A 167 -35.17 -31.10 37.70
CA GLY A 167 -36.63 -30.90 37.75
C GLY A 167 -37.18 -29.75 36.90
N TYR A 168 -36.32 -29.00 36.20
CA TYR A 168 -36.72 -27.95 35.24
C TYR A 168 -36.31 -28.35 33.82
N ASP A 169 -37.03 -27.83 32.80
CA ASP A 169 -36.55 -27.96 31.42
C ASP A 169 -35.28 -27.10 31.27
N LYS A 170 -34.16 -27.76 30.98
CA LYS A 170 -32.79 -27.24 31.15
C LYS A 170 -32.51 -25.97 30.35
N TYR A 171 -33.31 -25.71 29.31
CA TYR A 171 -33.14 -24.58 28.40
C TYR A 171 -34.11 -23.43 28.65
N GLU A 172 -35.20 -23.62 29.42
CA GLU A 172 -36.18 -22.55 29.70
C GLU A 172 -35.61 -21.43 30.59
N HIS A 173 -34.54 -21.72 31.33
CA HIS A 173 -33.92 -20.78 32.26
C HIS A 173 -32.53 -20.32 31.83
N LEU A 174 -32.12 -20.65 30.59
CA LEU A 174 -30.84 -20.21 30.04
C LEU A 174 -31.02 -18.89 29.28
N TYR A 175 -30.65 -17.79 29.93
CA TYR A 175 -30.68 -16.47 29.31
C TYR A 175 -29.27 -16.07 28.85
N ASN A 176 -29.16 -15.73 27.57
CA ASN A 176 -27.94 -15.13 27.05
C ASN A 176 -27.90 -13.65 27.47
N MET A 177 -27.01 -13.31 28.38
CA MET A 177 -26.74 -11.93 28.76
C MET A 177 -25.32 -11.56 28.37
N ASN A 178 -25.19 -10.60 27.47
CA ASN A 178 -23.92 -9.99 27.15
C ASN A 178 -24.02 -8.48 27.26
N GLN A 179 -22.92 -7.85 27.69
CA GLN A 179 -22.79 -6.41 27.64
C GLN A 179 -22.17 -6.03 26.29
N THR A 180 -22.86 -5.17 25.55
CA THR A 180 -22.28 -4.55 24.35
C THR A 180 -21.81 -3.16 24.73
N SER A 181 -20.49 -2.97 24.75
CA SER A 181 -19.89 -1.66 24.99
C SER A 181 -20.27 -0.68 23.88
N ILE A 182 -20.70 0.51 24.26
CA ILE A 182 -20.84 1.65 23.34
C ILE A 182 -19.49 2.37 23.32
N TYR A 183 -18.89 2.46 22.14
CA TYR A 183 -17.58 3.09 21.98
C TYR A 183 -17.75 4.57 21.63
N VAL A 184 -17.06 5.44 22.38
CA VAL A 184 -16.98 6.89 22.09
C VAL A 184 -16.17 7.14 20.81
N ASP A 185 -15.14 6.32 20.56
CA ASP A 185 -14.29 6.44 19.38
C ASP A 185 -14.40 5.20 18.48
N MET A 186 -14.73 5.42 17.22
CA MET A 186 -14.94 4.37 16.22
C MET A 186 -13.62 4.09 15.53
N ASN A 187 -12.99 2.99 15.93
CA ASN A 187 -11.76 2.54 15.32
C ASN A 187 -11.94 2.31 13.81
N PRO A 188 -11.03 2.84 12.96
CA PRO A 188 -11.16 2.70 11.52
C PRO A 188 -11.05 1.23 11.11
N LYS A 189 -11.78 0.87 10.05
CA LYS A 189 -11.77 -0.50 9.48
C LYS A 189 -10.60 -0.74 8.53
N THR A 190 -9.92 0.32 8.14
CA THR A 190 -8.84 0.32 7.16
C THR A 190 -7.61 1.03 7.69
N THR A 191 -6.45 0.62 7.18
CA THR A 191 -5.17 1.26 7.49
C THR A 191 -4.32 1.34 6.23
N ILE A 192 -3.37 2.28 6.21
CA ILE A 192 -2.36 2.41 5.17
C ILE A 192 -1.20 1.48 5.53
N THR A 193 -0.84 0.58 4.63
CA THR A 193 0.27 -0.37 4.80
C THR A 193 1.02 -0.55 3.48
N PHE A 194 2.19 -1.18 3.52
CA PHE A 194 2.99 -1.43 2.33
C PHE A 194 2.28 -2.43 1.40
N ARG A 195 2.39 -2.21 0.08
CA ARG A 195 1.83 -3.12 -0.91
C ARG A 195 2.54 -4.47 -0.83
N GLY A 196 1.75 -5.53 -0.74
CA GLY A 196 2.26 -6.91 -0.70
C GLY A 196 2.09 -7.59 0.65
N ASP A 197 1.74 -6.84 1.71
CA ASP A 197 1.50 -7.42 3.03
C ASP A 197 0.35 -8.42 3.00
N ARG A 198 0.63 -9.65 3.48
CA ARG A 198 -0.34 -10.74 3.55
C ARG A 198 -1.42 -10.44 4.59
N ASP A 199 -0.98 -10.08 5.79
CA ASP A 199 -1.83 -9.81 6.94
C ASP A 199 -1.69 -8.36 7.40
N VAL A 200 -2.82 -7.74 7.76
CA VAL A 200 -2.86 -6.34 8.18
C VAL A 200 -3.40 -6.30 9.59
N ASP A 201 -2.46 -6.33 10.52
CA ASP A 201 -2.71 -6.32 11.95
C ASP A 201 -2.64 -4.89 12.53
N VAL A 202 -3.41 -4.67 13.58
CA VAL A 202 -3.41 -3.46 14.41
C VAL A 202 -3.66 -3.90 15.85
N VAL A 203 -2.73 -3.54 16.73
CA VAL A 203 -2.87 -3.68 18.18
C VAL A 203 -3.58 -2.44 18.70
N GLN A 204 -4.68 -2.65 19.43
CA GLN A 204 -5.43 -1.61 20.12
C GLN A 204 -5.71 -2.07 21.55
#